data_AF-A0A1J3FAK3-F1
#
_entry.id   AF-A0A1J3FAK3-F1
#
_cell.length_a   1.000
_cell.length_b   1.000
_cell.length_c   1.000
_cell.angle_alpha   90.00
_cell.angle_beta   90.00
_cell.angle_gamma   90.00
#
_symmetry.space_group_name_H-M   'P 1'
#
loop_
_entity.id
_entity.type
_entity.pdbx_description
1 polymer ?
#
loop_
_entity_poly.entity_id
_entity_poly.type
_entity_poly.pdbx_seq_one_letter_code
_entity_poly.pdbx_strand_id
1 'polypeptide(L)'
;WSSVGDESSSLDFLHKILHRSGLGEETYIPEALQCFPQRQNLKGAREETEQVIFGAIDNLFKNVKVNPREIGILIVNSSTFNPTPSLSAMVVNKYKLRSNIKSFNLGGMGCSAGVIAIDLAKDLLQQRRSNTLALVVSTEN
;
A
#
# COMPACT_ATOMS: atom_id res chain seq x y z
N TRP A 1 -35.78 8.45 17.83
CA TRP A 1 -35.41 7.23 17.09
C TRP A 1 -36.39 7.03 15.92
N SER A 2 -36.62 8.11 15.18
CA SER A 2 -37.65 8.19 14.14
C SER A 2 -37.01 9.03 13.05
N SER A 3 -36.33 8.35 12.14
CA SER A 3 -35.81 8.80 10.84
C SER A 3 -34.68 7.84 10.43
N VAL A 4 -34.98 6.54 10.33
CA VAL A 4 -34.21 5.69 9.41
C VAL A 4 -34.77 6.07 8.05
N GLY A 5 -33.99 6.80 7.24
CA GLY A 5 -34.36 7.09 5.86
C GLY A 5 -34.64 5.77 5.13
N ASP A 6 -35.55 5.82 4.16
CA ASP A 6 -35.94 4.65 3.36
C ASP A 6 -34.68 3.94 2.81
N GLU A 7 -34.46 2.71 3.28
CA GLU A 7 -33.28 1.89 2.97
C GLU A 7 -33.13 1.70 1.44
N SER A 8 -34.26 1.60 0.73
CA SER A 8 -34.28 1.48 -0.73
C SER A 8 -33.77 2.76 -1.41
N SER A 9 -34.19 3.93 -0.94
CA SER A 9 -33.72 5.22 -1.46
C SER A 9 -32.21 5.45 -1.23
N SER A 10 -31.68 4.94 -0.11
CA SER A 10 -30.25 5.04 0.24
C SER A 10 -29.39 4.12 -0.64
N LEU A 11 -29.87 2.91 -0.91
CA LEU A 11 -29.21 1.97 -1.81
C LEU A 11 -29.21 2.49 -3.26
N ASP A 12 -30.34 3.03 -3.74
CA ASP A 12 -30.42 3.66 -5.06
C ASP A 12 -29.44 4.83 -5.20
N PHE A 13 -29.26 5.60 -4.13
CA PHE A 13 -28.30 6.69 -4.09
C PHE A 13 -26.85 6.18 -4.16
N LEU A 14 -26.49 5.16 -3.35
CA LEU A 14 -25.17 4.54 -3.39
C LEU A 14 -24.85 3.93 -4.77
N HIS A 15 -25.82 3.26 -5.38
CA HIS A 15 -25.67 2.69 -6.71
C HIS A 15 -25.38 3.77 -7.77
N LYS A 16 -26.09 4.91 -7.71
CA LYS A 16 -25.82 6.07 -8.59
C LYS A 16 -24.44 6.68 -8.35
N ILE A 17 -23.96 6.73 -7.11
CA ILE A 17 -22.60 7.18 -6.79
C ILE A 17 -21.57 6.24 -7.42
N LEU A 18 -21.69 4.93 -7.20
CA LEU A 18 -20.76 3.94 -7.72
C LEU A 18 -20.69 4.00 -9.25
N HIS A 19 -21.83 4.05 -9.94
CA HIS A 19 -21.89 4.16 -11.40
C HIS A 19 -21.30 5.48 -11.94
N ARG A 20 -21.23 6.53 -11.11
CA ARG A 20 -20.68 7.84 -11.49
C ARG A 20 -19.29 8.11 -10.90
N SER A 21 -18.69 7.14 -10.22
CA SER A 21 -17.41 7.29 -9.53
C SER A 21 -16.20 7.34 -10.47
N GLY A 22 -16.35 6.83 -11.70
CA GLY A 22 -15.25 6.70 -12.66
C GLY A 22 -14.27 5.57 -12.33
N LEU A 23 -14.61 4.67 -11.40
CA LEU A 23 -13.84 3.46 -11.13
C LEU A 23 -13.99 2.46 -12.28
N GLY A 24 -12.88 1.83 -12.68
CA GLY A 24 -12.88 0.77 -13.69
C GLY A 24 -13.13 -0.61 -13.09
N GLU A 25 -13.36 -1.60 -13.96
CA GLU A 25 -13.68 -2.98 -13.57
C GLU A 25 -12.58 -3.69 -12.75
N GLU A 26 -11.34 -3.18 -12.78
CA GLU A 26 -10.21 -3.72 -12.00
C GLU A 26 -10.09 -3.08 -10.61
N THR A 27 -11.00 -2.16 -10.23
CA THR A 27 -11.01 -1.57 -8.89
C THR A 27 -11.91 -2.38 -7.97
N TYR A 28 -11.34 -2.97 -6.92
CA TYR A 28 -12.07 -3.80 -5.97
C TYR A 28 -11.64 -3.52 -4.52
N ILE A 29 -12.53 -3.86 -3.58
CA ILE A 29 -12.22 -3.90 -2.15
C ILE A 29 -11.50 -5.23 -1.81
N PRO A 30 -10.66 -5.29 -0.75
CA PRO A 30 -9.97 -6.51 -0.35
C PRO A 30 -10.87 -7.74 -0.24
N GLU A 31 -10.37 -8.93 -0.58
CA GLU A 31 -11.15 -10.19 -0.55
C GLU A 31 -11.78 -10.43 0.83
N ALA A 32 -11.08 -10.04 1.91
CA ALA A 32 -11.55 -10.13 3.28
C ALA A 32 -12.85 -9.36 3.56
N LEU A 33 -13.19 -8.35 2.75
CA LEU A 33 -14.44 -7.60 2.83
C LEU A 33 -15.54 -8.11 1.89
N GLN A 34 -15.17 -8.93 0.89
CA GLN A 34 -16.11 -9.52 -0.07
C GLN A 34 -16.76 -10.82 0.43
N CYS A 35 -16.16 -11.50 1.42
CA CYS A 35 -16.68 -12.75 1.96
C CYS A 35 -17.77 -12.57 3.05
N PHE A 36 -18.59 -13.60 3.26
CA PHE A 36 -19.58 -13.65 4.35
C PHE A 36 -19.36 -14.87 5.26
N PRO A 37 -19.16 -14.68 6.57
CA PRO A 37 -18.99 -13.41 7.26
C PRO A 37 -17.66 -12.72 6.87
N GLN A 38 -17.63 -11.39 6.92
CA GLN A 38 -16.43 -10.62 6.61
C GLN A 38 -15.27 -11.00 7.54
N ARG A 39 -14.06 -11.05 6.97
CA ARG A 39 -12.84 -11.47 7.67
C ARG A 39 -11.97 -10.27 8.06
N GLN A 40 -12.53 -9.38 8.86
CA GLN A 40 -11.85 -8.17 9.34
C GLN A 40 -10.89 -8.47 10.50
N ASN A 41 -9.82 -9.20 10.19
CA ASN A 41 -8.79 -9.54 11.19
C ASN A 41 -7.38 -9.30 10.63
N LEU A 42 -6.41 -9.28 11.55
CA LEU A 42 -5.00 -9.03 11.24
C LEU A 42 -4.44 -9.99 10.17
N LYS A 43 -4.91 -11.24 10.16
CA LYS A 43 -4.48 -12.25 9.19
C LYS A 43 -4.94 -11.90 7.77
N GLY A 44 -6.21 -11.52 7.61
CA GLY A 44 -6.76 -11.13 6.32
C GLY A 44 -6.13 -9.85 5.76
N ALA A 45 -5.98 -8.83 6.60
CA ALA A 45 -5.29 -7.60 6.20
C ALA A 45 -3.84 -7.88 5.78
N ARG A 46 -3.15 -8.78 6.49
CA ARG A 46 -1.77 -9.15 6.16
C ARG A 46 -1.65 -9.92 4.85
N GLU A 47 -2.53 -10.89 4.60
CA GLU A 47 -2.54 -11.66 3.35
C GLU A 47 -2.73 -10.76 2.12
N GLU A 48 -3.72 -9.87 2.16
CA GLU A 48 -3.95 -8.90 1.08
C GLU A 48 -2.73 -7.99 0.88
N THR A 49 -2.22 -7.41 1.97
CA THR A 49 -1.09 -6.49 1.90
C THR A 49 0.16 -7.16 1.35
N GLU A 50 0.45 -8.40 1.76
CA GLU A 50 1.57 -9.17 1.23
C GLU A 50 1.38 -9.47 -0.26
N GLN A 51 0.17 -9.86 -0.69
CA GLN A 51 -0.13 -10.10 -2.10
C GLN A 51 0.08 -8.85 -2.96
N VAL A 52 -0.46 -7.70 -2.54
CA VAL A 52 -0.37 -6.43 -3.28
C VAL A 52 1.08 -5.94 -3.33
N ILE A 53 1.75 -5.85 -2.17
CA ILE A 53 3.12 -5.33 -2.09
C ILE A 53 4.08 -6.24 -2.85
N PHE A 54 4.02 -7.56 -2.62
CA PHE A 54 4.96 -8.47 -3.27
C PHE A 54 4.68 -8.60 -4.76
N GLY A 55 3.41 -8.62 -5.18
CA GLY A 55 3.05 -8.62 -6.59
C GLY A 55 3.59 -7.40 -7.33
N ALA A 56 3.47 -6.20 -6.74
CA ALA A 56 3.98 -4.96 -7.32
C ALA A 56 5.52 -4.95 -7.42
N ILE A 57 6.23 -5.37 -6.36
CA ILE A 57 7.70 -5.42 -6.35
C ILE A 57 8.23 -6.50 -7.30
N ASP A 58 7.59 -7.67 -7.35
CA ASP A 58 7.96 -8.76 -8.27
C ASP A 58 7.82 -8.31 -9.72
N ASN A 59 6.73 -7.60 -10.05
CA ASN A 59 6.52 -7.02 -11.37
C ASN A 59 7.62 -5.98 -11.69
N LEU A 60 7.94 -5.11 -10.73
CA LEU A 60 9.03 -4.15 -10.89
C LEU A 60 10.36 -4.86 -11.18
N PHE A 61 10.80 -5.79 -10.34
CA PHE A 61 12.09 -6.48 -10.53
C PHE A 61 12.16 -7.37 -11.77
N LYS A 62 11.02 -7.85 -12.29
CA LYS A 62 10.98 -8.52 -13.60
C LYS A 62 11.27 -7.55 -14.74
N ASN A 63 10.78 -6.31 -14.65
CA ASN A 63 10.91 -5.31 -15.69
C ASN A 63 12.20 -4.49 -15.60
N VAL A 64 12.73 -4.27 -14.39
CA VAL A 64 13.97 -3.52 -14.19
C VAL A 64 15.10 -4.48 -13.82
N LYS A 65 16.22 -4.41 -14.54
CA LYS A 65 17.43 -5.23 -14.28
C LYS A 65 18.25 -4.70 -13.10
N VAL A 66 17.61 -4.52 -11.95
CA VAL A 66 18.22 -4.01 -10.72
C VAL A 66 18.42 -5.15 -9.73
N ASN A 67 19.63 -5.27 -9.18
CA ASN A 67 19.86 -6.19 -8.07
C ASN A 67 19.22 -5.62 -6.79
N PRO A 68 18.37 -6.38 -6.06
CA PRO A 68 17.76 -5.90 -4.81
C PRO A 68 18.77 -5.39 -3.77
N ARG A 69 20.03 -5.86 -3.81
CA ARG A 69 21.11 -5.38 -2.93
C ARG A 69 21.59 -3.95 -3.23
N GLU A 70 21.30 -3.42 -4.41
CA GLU A 70 21.65 -2.03 -4.78
C GLU A 70 20.69 -1.00 -4.16
N ILE A 71 19.52 -1.45 -3.71
CA ILE A 71 18.50 -0.60 -3.07
C ILE A 71 18.99 -0.19 -1.68
N GLY A 72 19.32 1.10 -1.53
CA GLY A 72 19.83 1.67 -0.27
C GLY A 72 18.78 2.35 0.59
N ILE A 73 17.60 2.63 0.02
CA ILE A 73 16.48 3.29 0.69
C ILE A 73 15.20 2.53 0.33
N LEU A 74 14.38 2.22 1.34
CA LEU A 74 13.04 1.68 1.18
C LEU A 74 12.05 2.58 1.92
N ILE A 75 11.02 3.05 1.24
CA ILE A 75 9.91 3.78 1.85
C ILE A 75 8.63 3.02 1.51
N VAL A 76 7.96 2.50 2.52
CA VAL A 76 6.63 1.91 2.37
C VAL A 76 5.63 2.85 3.02
N ASN A 77 4.54 3.17 2.32
CA ASN A 77 3.44 3.93 2.89
C ASN A 77 2.13 3.15 2.78
N SER A 78 1.35 3.18 3.87
CA SER A 78 -0.01 2.66 3.96
C SER A 78 -0.74 3.37 5.08
N SER A 79 -1.96 3.86 4.85
CA SER A 79 -2.69 4.62 5.87
C SER A 79 -3.48 3.70 6.79
N THR A 80 -4.06 2.66 6.22
CA THR A 80 -5.04 1.78 6.86
C THR A 80 -4.42 0.61 7.62
N PHE A 81 -3.24 0.12 7.22
CA PHE A 81 -2.62 -1.06 7.82
C PHE A 81 -1.14 -0.88 8.16
N ASN A 82 -0.83 -0.71 9.45
CA ASN A 82 0.54 -0.52 9.96
C ASN A 82 0.87 -1.52 11.09
N PRO A 83 1.08 -2.82 10.76
CA PRO A 83 1.31 -3.86 11.75
C PRO A 83 2.70 -3.79 12.39
N THR A 84 2.91 -4.58 13.45
CA THR A 84 4.23 -4.93 13.96
C THR A 84 4.47 -6.44 13.77
N PRO A 85 5.55 -6.87 13.09
CA PRO A 85 6.56 -6.06 12.39
C PRO A 85 6.00 -5.22 11.23
N SER A 86 6.68 -4.12 10.89
CA SER A 86 6.22 -3.16 9.86
C SER A 86 6.18 -3.73 8.44
N LEU A 87 5.42 -3.08 7.55
CA LEU A 87 5.40 -3.45 6.12
C LEU A 87 6.78 -3.35 5.49
N SER A 88 7.53 -2.29 5.84
CA SER A 88 8.92 -2.14 5.38
C SER A 88 9.83 -3.27 5.85
N ALA A 89 9.65 -3.78 7.08
CA ALA A 89 10.40 -4.92 7.58
C ALA A 89 10.06 -6.21 6.82
N MET A 90 8.78 -6.41 6.46
CA MET A 90 8.36 -7.54 5.64
C MET A 90 9.03 -7.53 4.26
N VAL A 91 9.08 -6.37 3.60
CA VAL A 91 9.75 -6.20 2.30
C VAL A 91 11.25 -6.48 2.41
N VAL A 92 11.94 -5.89 3.39
CA VAL A 92 13.38 -6.13 3.63
C VAL A 92 13.66 -7.62 3.79
N ASN A 93 12.86 -8.33 4.60
CA ASN A 93 13.07 -9.74 4.87
C ASN A 93 12.74 -10.64 3.67
N LYS A 94 11.68 -10.34 2.91
CA LYS A 94 11.24 -11.12 1.75
C LYS A 94 12.28 -11.06 0.62
N TYR A 95 12.73 -9.86 0.27
CA TYR A 95 13.62 -9.63 -0.88
C TYR A 95 15.11 -9.66 -0.53
N LYS A 96 15.46 -9.93 0.74
CA LYS A 96 16.84 -9.97 1.23
C LYS A 96 17.61 -8.71 0.83
N LEU A 97 16.96 -7.56 1.04
CA LEU A 97 17.57 -6.25 0.83
C LEU A 97 18.81 -6.12 1.73
N ARG A 98 19.72 -5.22 1.35
CA ARG A 98 20.99 -5.02 2.08
C ARG A 98 20.76 -4.71 3.57
N SER A 99 21.63 -5.23 4.44
CA SER A 99 21.50 -5.12 5.90
C SER A 99 21.56 -3.69 6.44
N ASN A 100 22.23 -2.78 5.73
CA ASN A 100 22.34 -1.37 6.07
C ASN A 100 21.40 -0.47 5.23
N ILE A 101 20.28 -1.04 4.76
CA ILE A 101 19.21 -0.27 4.13
C ILE A 101 18.62 0.75 5.11
N LYS A 102 18.22 1.92 4.62
CA LYS A 102 17.36 2.84 5.36
C LYS A 102 15.91 2.54 5.02
N SER A 103 15.17 1.95 5.96
CA SER A 103 13.77 1.59 5.78
C SER A 103 12.85 2.54 6.57
N PHE A 104 11.80 3.03 5.91
CA PHE A 104 10.78 3.90 6.48
C PHE A 104 9.41 3.29 6.25
N ASN A 105 8.53 3.41 7.25
CA ASN A 105 7.15 2.97 7.18
C ASN A 105 6.24 4.16 7.55
N LEU A 106 5.59 4.74 6.56
CA LEU A 106 4.74 5.93 6.72
C LEU A 106 3.28 5.48 6.88
N GLY A 107 2.64 5.96 7.95
CA GLY A 107 1.21 5.73 8.21
C GLY A 107 0.48 7.04 8.51
N GLY A 108 -0.84 7.04 8.32
CA GLY A 108 -1.71 8.16 8.69
C GLY A 108 -1.67 9.40 7.79
N MET A 109 -1.01 9.32 6.62
CA MET A 109 -0.90 10.45 5.68
C MET A 109 -2.05 10.50 4.65
N GLY A 110 -2.89 9.47 4.58
CA GLY A 110 -4.01 9.38 3.65
C GLY A 110 -3.56 9.45 2.18
N CYS A 111 -4.40 10.01 1.32
CA CYS A 111 -4.13 10.10 -0.12
C CYS A 111 -2.87 10.90 -0.48
N SER A 112 -2.30 11.67 0.45
CA SER A 112 -1.05 12.42 0.25
C SER A 112 0.22 11.57 0.47
N ALA A 113 0.07 10.35 1.02
CA ALA A 113 1.18 9.49 1.42
C ALA A 113 2.17 9.21 0.27
N GLY A 114 1.67 9.02 -0.95
CA GLY A 114 2.50 8.77 -2.13
C GLY A 114 3.44 9.93 -2.44
N VAL A 115 2.93 11.17 -2.51
CA VAL A 115 3.78 12.34 -2.82
C VAL A 115 4.74 12.66 -1.69
N ILE A 116 4.31 12.48 -0.43
CA ILE A 116 5.20 12.64 0.75
C ILE A 116 6.33 11.60 0.71
N ALA A 117 6.03 10.36 0.33
CA ALA A 117 7.05 9.32 0.22
C ALA A 117 8.08 9.63 -0.87
N ILE A 118 7.66 10.21 -2.00
CA ILE A 118 8.57 10.66 -3.06
C ILE A 118 9.44 11.84 -2.62
N ASP A 119 8.87 12.83 -1.92
CA ASP A 119 9.63 13.97 -1.40
C ASP A 119 10.70 13.52 -0.39
N LEU A 120 10.33 12.61 0.53
CA LEU A 120 11.28 11.97 1.43
C LEU A 120 12.38 11.21 0.67
N ALA A 121 12.03 10.48 -0.40
CA ALA A 121 13.02 9.79 -1.22
C ALA A 121 14.04 10.77 -1.84
N LYS A 122 13.54 11.89 -2.38
CA LYS A 122 14.36 12.95 -2.98
C LYS A 122 15.34 13.52 -1.95
N ASP A 123 14.89 13.90 -0.77
CA ASP A 123 15.75 14.45 0.27
C ASP A 123 16.84 13.47 0.70
N LEU A 124 16.48 12.20 0.89
CA LEU A 124 17.42 11.14 1.27
C LEU A 124 18.45 10.83 0.17
N LEU A 125 18.06 10.96 -1.10
CA LEU A 125 18.96 10.79 -2.24
C LEU A 125 19.92 11.97 -2.37
N GLN A 126 19.45 13.21 -2.18
CA GLN A 126 20.28 14.42 -2.26
C GLN A 126 21.37 14.48 -1.19
N GLN A 127 21.12 13.91 -0.01
CA GLN A 127 22.11 13.86 1.07
C GLN A 127 23.23 12.83 0.82
N ARG A 128 23.10 11.93 -0.17
CA ARG A 128 24.05 10.85 -0.41
C ARG A 128 25.06 11.20 -1.50
N ARG A 129 26.33 10.92 -1.23
CA ARG A 129 27.45 11.11 -2.18
C ARG A 129 27.62 9.98 -3.20
N SER A 130 26.86 8.90 -3.10
CA SER A 130 26.98 7.71 -3.96
C SER A 130 25.69 7.42 -4.69
N ASN A 131 25.80 6.83 -5.89
CA ASN A 131 24.68 6.35 -6.70
C ASN A 131 23.86 5.34 -5.89
N THR A 132 22.74 5.80 -5.30
CA THR A 132 21.90 5.02 -4.38
C THR A 132 20.52 4.89 -5.02
N LEU A 133 19.96 3.67 -5.00
CA LEU A 133 18.60 3.44 -5.45
C LEU A 133 17.61 3.49 -4.28
N ALA A 134 16.49 4.17 -4.50
CA ALA A 134 15.36 4.21 -3.58
C ALA A 134 14.18 3.43 -4.16
N LEU A 135 13.60 2.56 -3.36
CA LEU A 135 12.35 1.86 -3.66
C LEU A 135 11.23 2.50 -2.83
N VAL A 136 10.20 3.02 -3.51
CA VAL A 136 9.00 3.57 -2.88
C VAL A 136 7.84 2.64 -3.19
N VAL A 137 7.11 2.22 -2.16
CA VAL A 137 5.95 1.34 -2.24
C VAL A 137 4.78 2.06 -1.59
N SER A 138 3.72 2.27 -2.34
CA SER A 138 2.47 2.84 -1.86
C SER A 138 1.38 1.76 -1.95
N THR A 139 0.64 1.56 -0.87
CA THR A 139 -0.49 0.63 -0.84
C THR A 139 -1.54 1.12 0.13
N GLU A 140 -2.81 0.92 -0.19
CA GLU A 140 -3.94 1.14 0.72
C GLU A 140 -4.72 -0.17 0.85
N ASN A 141 -5.00 -0.59 2.08
CA ASN A 141 -5.71 -1.84 2.41
C ASN A 141 -6.52 -1.73 3.70
#